data_AF-A0A2H0FRB6-F1
#
_entry.id   AF-A0A2H0FRB6-F1
#
_cell.length_a   1.000
_cell.length_b   1.000
_cell.length_c   1.000
_cell.angle_alpha   90.00
_cell.angle_beta   90.00
_cell.angle_gamma   90.00
#
_symmetry.space_group_name_H-M   'P 1'
#
loop_
_entity.id
_entity.type
_entity.pdbx_description
1 polymer ?
#
loop_
_entity_poly.entity_id
_entity_poly.type
_entity_poly.pdbx_seq_one_letter_code
_entity_poly.pdbx_strand_id
1 'polypeptide(L)'
;MTRLFLLVLLALSINLSAQITEISNFPLQDTSKTHLHSSIVELGGSELLFFWIESAQLKVAKSSDGINWNSTQVLVDSLSDDTQLQDLVTYKTNSGKIIVAYRANKPVNEYYIMFSIDNGTNWSASSLMIKDPINIKQIKWDGKFSQTDDNMLWFTFNRTSNLEFITSQNDGTTWSEKQTLVVNGKFGSVISTSDSLLLIFSSRGTDLQYKRSNDNGTTWGTAEIILDDSNIYGEPSVISKTDGSLLIVYKLSNSRVPGTYYIIESNDIGQTWSTPTQFTKYTGLDLNLRINSNSENLYASFASNRLYNEPNYQVENESNSLWYGIIGTSDDIFTPPTIKDISYSPIEPISSDTVIFNSKVFDDVSISSVLLNYKLNDVEQTPIEMFDDGLHNDGEPNDSIYGISISGFSAADILNYSIFAADNLGIISKRFGGNILFSISSVNNHYFIDVNRFKFGVDNKGVLADVEINGEPVFGKFDEAVVLFSGGFGLSGYSNGELWANGVMTASRIDDYQPGIVGSDIDDPLNMVYVLKSSDEPFGLSWETWKHAVSQGAKFYDGNG
;
A
#
# COMPACT_ATOMS: atom_id res chain seq x y z
N MET A 1 -68.88 38.54 5.51
CA MET A 1 -68.90 38.17 4.09
C MET A 1 -67.92 39.10 3.41
N THR A 2 -66.82 38.74 2.76
CA THR A 2 -66.15 37.51 2.28
C THR A 2 -65.20 38.10 1.22
N ARG A 3 -64.01 37.64 0.90
CA ARG A 3 -63.00 36.67 1.37
C ARG A 3 -61.90 36.80 0.30
N LEU A 4 -60.66 36.55 0.69
CA LEU A 4 -59.59 35.99 -0.16
C LEU A 4 -59.20 36.73 -1.45
N PHE A 5 -58.10 37.48 -1.39
CA PHE A 5 -57.07 37.46 -2.44
C PHE A 5 -55.70 37.72 -1.77
N LEU A 6 -55.24 36.75 -0.98
CA LEU A 6 -53.83 36.60 -0.64
C LEU A 6 -53.48 35.17 -1.05
N LEU A 7 -53.10 35.00 -2.31
CA LEU A 7 -52.62 33.72 -2.81
C LEU A 7 -51.23 33.51 -2.23
N VAL A 8 -51.16 32.60 -1.27
CA VAL A 8 -49.95 32.04 -0.69
C VAL A 8 -49.14 31.39 -1.81
N LEU A 9 -48.10 32.09 -2.29
CA LEU A 9 -46.98 31.48 -3.00
C LEU A 9 -46.02 30.94 -1.92
N LEU A 10 -46.39 29.82 -1.30
CA LEU A 10 -45.40 28.96 -0.67
C LEU A 10 -44.76 28.17 -1.81
N ALA A 11 -43.69 28.72 -2.38
CA ALA A 11 -42.76 27.89 -3.13
C ALA A 11 -42.09 26.97 -2.09
N LEU A 12 -42.59 25.74 -1.95
CA LEU A 12 -41.73 24.65 -1.51
C LEU A 12 -40.68 24.46 -2.60
N SER A 13 -39.59 25.22 -2.54
CA SER A 13 -38.34 24.80 -3.13
C SER A 13 -37.88 23.61 -2.30
N ILE A 14 -38.29 22.41 -2.72
CA ILE A 14 -37.56 21.20 -2.33
C ILE A 14 -36.19 21.39 -2.97
N ASN A 15 -35.25 21.92 -2.20
CA ASN A 15 -33.83 21.80 -2.54
C ASN A 15 -33.52 20.31 -2.41
N LEU A 16 -33.76 19.55 -3.48
CA LEU A 16 -33.05 18.31 -3.72
C LEU A 16 -31.61 18.73 -3.96
N SER A 17 -30.85 18.95 -2.89
CA SER A 17 -29.40 18.98 -2.99
C SER A 17 -28.99 17.64 -3.57
N ALA A 18 -28.26 17.67 -4.69
CA ALA A 18 -27.65 16.46 -5.20
C ALA A 18 -26.86 15.82 -4.06
N GLN A 19 -27.15 14.57 -3.74
CA GLN A 19 -26.50 13.82 -2.68
C GLN A 19 -25.58 12.80 -3.34
N ILE A 20 -24.48 12.48 -2.68
CA ILE A 20 -23.53 11.46 -3.15
C ILE A 20 -24.20 10.09 -3.03
N THR A 21 -24.61 9.53 -4.17
CA THR A 21 -25.24 8.20 -4.25
C THR A 21 -24.24 7.08 -4.42
N GLU A 22 -22.98 7.38 -4.74
CA GLU A 22 -21.93 6.41 -5.02
C GLU A 22 -20.62 6.85 -4.35
N ILE A 23 -19.85 5.88 -3.86
CA ILE A 23 -18.50 6.12 -3.36
C ILE A 23 -17.67 6.73 -4.51
N SER A 24 -17.14 7.93 -4.28
CA SER A 24 -16.57 8.78 -5.31
C SER A 24 -15.09 9.05 -5.06
N ASN A 25 -14.30 9.09 -6.14
CA ASN A 25 -12.91 9.51 -6.07
C ASN A 25 -12.84 11.02 -5.82
N PHE A 26 -11.98 11.46 -4.89
CA PHE A 26 -11.83 12.88 -4.62
C PHE A 26 -11.10 13.59 -5.78
N PRO A 27 -11.70 14.58 -6.47
CA PRO A 27 -11.21 15.02 -7.78
C PRO A 27 -10.03 15.99 -7.75
N LEU A 28 -9.67 16.57 -6.58
CA LEU A 28 -8.61 17.58 -6.47
C LEU A 28 -7.25 17.01 -6.04
N GLN A 29 -7.12 15.69 -5.92
CA GLN A 29 -5.86 15.02 -5.58
C GLN A 29 -4.97 14.78 -6.80
N ASP A 30 -3.67 14.68 -6.58
CA ASP A 30 -2.68 14.23 -7.57
C ASP A 30 -2.70 12.70 -7.71
N THR A 31 -3.35 12.16 -8.74
CA THR A 31 -3.47 10.71 -8.95
C THR A 31 -2.16 10.00 -9.32
N SER A 32 -1.07 10.74 -9.56
CA SER A 32 0.26 10.15 -9.79
C SER A 32 1.00 9.78 -8.50
N LYS A 33 0.44 10.14 -7.35
CA LYS A 33 1.05 9.91 -6.03
C LYS A 33 0.12 9.14 -5.12
N THR A 34 0.72 8.47 -4.14
CA THR A 34 -0.01 7.75 -3.10
C THR A 34 -0.44 8.71 -1.99
N HIS A 35 -1.71 8.63 -1.59
CA HIS A 35 -2.30 9.41 -0.50
C HIS A 35 -2.97 8.48 0.50
N LEU A 36 -2.77 8.74 1.79
CA LEU A 36 -3.29 7.87 2.86
C LEU A 36 -4.22 8.56 3.85
N HIS A 37 -4.28 9.90 3.87
CA HIS A 37 -4.92 10.64 4.95
C HIS A 37 -5.87 11.70 4.40
N SER A 38 -7.14 11.54 4.72
CA SER A 38 -8.20 12.49 4.40
C SER A 38 -9.22 12.57 5.52
N SER A 39 -9.98 13.64 5.59
CA SER A 39 -11.10 13.78 6.51
C SER A 39 -12.16 14.71 5.94
N ILE A 40 -13.43 14.44 6.21
CA ILE A 40 -14.56 15.23 5.71
C ILE A 40 -15.39 15.79 6.86
N VAL A 41 -15.76 17.07 6.79
CA VAL A 41 -16.53 17.79 7.82
C VAL A 41 -17.78 18.39 7.22
N GLU A 42 -18.92 18.15 7.87
CA GLU A 42 -20.22 18.73 7.52
C GLU A 42 -20.42 20.09 8.19
N LEU A 43 -20.68 21.13 7.39
CA LEU A 43 -20.91 22.48 7.89
C LEU A 43 -22.38 22.76 8.22
N GLY A 44 -23.29 21.96 7.66
CA GLY A 44 -24.74 22.07 7.79
C GLY A 44 -25.40 22.18 6.42
N GLY A 45 -26.60 21.61 6.26
CA GLY A 45 -27.19 21.42 4.93
C GLY A 45 -26.33 20.47 4.09
N SER A 46 -26.03 20.85 2.85
CA SER A 46 -25.16 20.08 1.94
C SER A 46 -23.72 20.62 1.84
N GLU A 47 -23.34 21.58 2.68
CA GLU A 47 -21.99 22.16 2.66
C GLU A 47 -20.96 21.28 3.38
N LEU A 48 -19.84 21.03 2.72
CA LEU A 48 -18.77 20.14 3.17
C LEU A 48 -17.39 20.82 3.09
N LEU A 49 -16.49 20.43 3.98
CA LEU A 49 -15.05 20.63 3.83
C LEU A 49 -14.37 19.27 3.70
N PHE A 50 -13.48 19.14 2.72
CA PHE A 50 -12.63 17.97 2.54
C PHE A 50 -11.17 18.35 2.79
N PHE A 51 -10.54 17.64 3.71
CA PHE A 51 -9.15 17.84 4.11
C PHE A 51 -8.33 16.66 3.64
N TRP A 52 -7.12 16.91 3.16
CA TRP A 52 -6.20 15.84 2.78
C TRP A 52 -4.74 16.25 2.90
N ILE A 53 -3.87 15.26 2.99
CA ILE A 53 -2.43 15.46 2.92
C ILE A 53 -1.93 15.01 1.55
N GLU A 54 -1.21 15.90 0.86
CA GLU A 54 -0.59 15.64 -0.43
C GLU A 54 0.73 16.39 -0.54
N SER A 55 1.78 15.72 -1.02
CA SER A 55 3.10 16.33 -1.25
C SER A 55 3.61 17.14 -0.05
N ALA A 56 3.52 16.57 1.15
CA ALA A 56 3.86 17.23 2.42
C ALA A 56 3.04 18.50 2.75
N GLN A 57 1.87 18.67 2.13
CA GLN A 57 0.96 19.78 2.42
C GLN A 57 -0.37 19.29 2.98
N LEU A 58 -0.88 19.95 4.02
CA LEU A 58 -2.27 19.83 4.45
C LEU A 58 -3.12 20.80 3.63
N LYS A 59 -4.14 20.26 2.97
CA LYS A 59 -5.00 21.00 2.04
C LYS A 59 -6.46 20.88 2.47
N VAL A 60 -7.26 21.86 2.07
CA VAL A 60 -8.71 21.86 2.24
C VAL A 60 -9.42 22.38 0.99
N ALA A 61 -10.57 21.82 0.68
CA ALA A 61 -11.49 22.31 -0.33
C ALA A 61 -12.92 22.33 0.24
N LYS A 62 -13.73 23.28 -0.23
CA LYS A 62 -15.15 23.42 0.16
C LYS A 62 -16.05 22.96 -0.97
N SER A 63 -17.16 22.29 -0.64
CA SER A 63 -18.23 21.96 -1.57
C SER A 63 -19.58 22.37 -1.00
N SER A 64 -20.54 22.69 -1.87
CA SER A 64 -21.94 22.96 -1.51
C SER A 64 -22.88 21.79 -1.75
N ASP A 65 -22.41 20.72 -2.40
CA ASP A 65 -23.21 19.56 -2.81
C ASP A 65 -22.45 18.22 -2.67
N GLY A 66 -21.18 18.26 -2.29
CA GLY A 66 -20.30 17.09 -2.23
C GLY A 66 -19.87 16.57 -3.60
N ILE A 67 -20.21 17.23 -4.71
CA ILE A 67 -19.86 16.82 -6.08
C ILE A 67 -18.92 17.85 -6.69
N ASN A 68 -19.27 19.12 -6.57
CA ASN A 68 -18.51 20.24 -7.10
C ASN A 68 -17.65 20.85 -6.00
N TRP A 69 -16.33 20.86 -6.20
CA TRP A 69 -15.36 21.34 -5.24
C TRP A 69 -14.75 22.67 -5.68
N ASN A 70 -14.68 23.62 -4.74
CA ASN A 70 -13.98 24.89 -4.94
C ASN A 70 -12.47 24.69 -5.02
N SER A 71 -11.75 25.74 -5.42
CA SER A 71 -10.29 25.74 -5.46
C SER A 71 -9.66 25.37 -4.12
N THR A 72 -8.61 24.55 -4.17
CA THR A 72 -7.81 24.12 -3.02
C THR A 72 -7.19 25.29 -2.28
N GLN A 73 -7.25 25.24 -0.95
CA GLN A 73 -6.48 26.06 -0.02
C GLN A 73 -5.42 25.20 0.67
N VAL A 74 -4.19 25.68 0.74
CA VAL A 74 -3.12 25.05 1.53
C VAL A 74 -3.13 25.63 2.95
N LEU A 75 -3.26 24.77 3.95
CA LEU A 75 -3.27 25.14 5.36
C LEU A 75 -1.88 25.04 5.99
N VAL A 76 -1.13 24.01 5.60
CA VAL A 76 0.24 23.73 6.08
C VAL A 76 1.05 23.21 4.90
N ASP A 77 2.28 23.66 4.75
CA ASP A 77 3.17 23.33 3.61
C ASP A 77 4.46 22.61 4.03
N SER A 78 4.50 22.14 5.28
CA SER A 78 5.69 21.63 5.95
C SER A 78 5.39 20.37 6.76
N LEU A 79 4.64 19.42 6.17
CA LEU A 79 4.43 18.06 6.71
C LEU A 79 5.53 17.09 6.25
N SER A 80 5.56 15.88 6.81
CA SER A 80 6.55 14.86 6.42
C SER A 80 6.27 14.35 5.01
N ASP A 81 7.29 14.05 4.22
CA ASP A 81 7.14 13.36 2.93
C ASP A 81 6.87 11.85 3.10
N ASP A 82 7.22 11.30 4.27
CA ASP A 82 6.91 9.90 4.59
C ASP A 82 5.42 9.80 4.97
N THR A 83 4.62 9.20 4.10
CA THR A 83 3.18 9.03 4.28
C THR A 83 2.82 8.19 5.50
N GLN A 84 3.72 7.31 5.95
CA GLN A 84 3.55 6.52 7.18
C GLN A 84 3.75 7.38 8.43
N LEU A 85 4.38 8.55 8.29
CA LEU A 85 4.58 9.50 9.37
C LEU A 85 3.52 10.60 9.42
N GLN A 86 2.53 10.56 8.54
CA GLN A 86 1.42 11.50 8.52
C GLN A 86 0.22 10.95 9.31
N ASP A 87 -0.63 11.85 9.79
CA ASP A 87 -1.99 11.56 10.28
C ASP A 87 -2.80 12.87 10.20
N LEU A 88 -4.10 12.72 10.01
CA LEU A 88 -5.05 13.82 9.85
C LEU A 88 -6.39 13.43 10.48
N VAL A 89 -6.86 14.28 11.38
CA VAL A 89 -8.14 14.13 12.07
C VAL A 89 -8.80 15.49 12.13
N THR A 90 -10.08 15.54 11.83
CA THR A 90 -10.87 16.76 11.97
C THR A 90 -12.05 16.52 12.90
N TYR A 91 -12.68 17.60 13.35
CA TYR A 91 -13.92 17.54 14.12
C TYR A 91 -14.64 18.87 14.06
N LYS A 92 -15.97 18.86 13.99
CA LYS A 92 -16.77 20.06 14.23
C LYS A 92 -17.36 19.97 15.63
N THR A 93 -17.02 20.89 16.51
CA THR A 93 -17.53 20.86 17.87
C THR A 93 -18.96 21.38 17.93
N ASN A 94 -19.65 21.14 19.05
CA ASN A 94 -21.01 21.62 19.32
C ASN A 94 -21.14 23.17 19.26
N SER A 95 -20.02 23.90 19.40
CA SER A 95 -19.99 25.36 19.23
C SER A 95 -19.99 25.80 17.76
N GLY A 96 -19.85 24.85 16.82
CA GLY A 96 -19.68 25.09 15.39
C GLY A 96 -18.21 25.29 14.98
N LYS A 97 -17.27 25.27 15.92
CA LYS A 97 -15.84 25.37 15.61
C LYS A 97 -15.34 24.12 14.90
N ILE A 98 -14.57 24.31 13.84
CA ILE A 98 -13.89 23.22 13.13
C ILE A 98 -12.48 23.12 13.68
N ILE A 99 -12.11 21.92 14.11
CA ILE A 99 -10.78 21.54 14.57
C ILE A 99 -10.12 20.70 13.48
N VAL A 100 -8.84 20.99 13.22
CA VAL A 100 -7.98 20.17 12.38
C VAL A 100 -6.74 19.84 13.20
N ALA A 101 -6.51 18.55 13.43
CA ALA A 101 -5.34 18.04 14.13
C ALA A 101 -4.54 17.14 13.21
N TYR A 102 -3.22 17.30 13.24
CA TYR A 102 -2.32 16.68 12.26
C TYR A 102 -0.91 16.50 12.83
N ARG A 103 -0.14 15.62 12.20
CA ARG A 103 1.28 15.39 12.55
C ARG A 103 2.21 16.26 11.70
N ALA A 104 3.07 17.05 12.35
CA ALA A 104 4.02 17.92 11.65
C ALA A 104 5.33 17.18 11.28
N ASN A 105 6.05 17.71 10.26
CA ASN A 105 7.29 17.11 9.74
C ASN A 105 8.37 16.98 10.82
N LYS A 106 8.49 17.97 11.72
CA LYS A 106 9.57 17.98 12.70
C LYS A 106 9.18 18.63 14.03
N PRO A 107 9.48 17.97 15.15
CA PRO A 107 9.82 16.55 15.30
C PRO A 107 8.56 15.66 15.17
N VAL A 108 8.70 14.47 14.57
CA VAL A 108 7.61 13.52 14.24
C VAL A 108 6.87 12.95 15.47
N ASN A 109 7.15 13.46 16.66
CA ASN A 109 6.50 13.12 17.92
C ASN A 109 5.57 14.25 18.43
N GLU A 110 5.32 15.23 17.57
CA GLU A 110 4.45 16.37 17.86
C GLU A 110 3.18 16.31 17.00
N TYR A 111 2.05 16.49 17.67
CA TYR A 111 0.73 16.58 17.09
C TYR A 111 0.26 18.02 17.27
N TYR A 112 -0.12 18.65 16.16
CA TYR A 112 -0.53 20.05 16.11
C TYR A 112 -2.03 20.16 15.91
N ILE A 113 -2.58 21.30 16.30
CA ILE A 113 -3.98 21.65 16.15
C ILE A 113 -4.11 23.06 15.57
N MET A 114 -5.13 23.25 14.75
CA MET A 114 -5.59 24.55 14.27
C MET A 114 -7.12 24.55 14.19
N PHE A 115 -7.73 25.73 14.13
CA PHE A 115 -9.17 25.85 14.14
C PHE A 115 -9.71 26.92 13.19
N SER A 116 -10.97 26.74 12.80
CA SER A 116 -11.78 27.74 12.10
C SER A 116 -13.10 27.95 12.86
N ILE A 117 -13.51 29.20 12.99
CA ILE A 117 -14.78 29.61 13.62
C ILE A 117 -15.75 30.24 12.61
N ASP A 118 -15.40 30.22 11.33
CA ASP A 118 -16.12 30.86 10.23
C ASP A 118 -16.27 29.91 9.03
N ASN A 119 -16.56 28.64 9.34
CA ASN A 119 -16.85 27.57 8.37
C ASN A 119 -15.74 27.36 7.34
N GLY A 120 -14.48 27.41 7.77
CA GLY A 120 -13.31 27.15 6.96
C GLY A 120 -12.83 28.33 6.12
N THR A 121 -13.34 29.54 6.36
CA THR A 121 -12.91 30.74 5.63
C THR A 121 -11.53 31.22 6.11
N ASN A 122 -11.35 31.31 7.42
CA ASN A 122 -10.08 31.64 8.06
C ASN A 122 -9.67 30.57 9.06
N TRP A 123 -8.37 30.48 9.28
CA TRP A 123 -7.75 29.48 10.13
C TRP A 123 -6.82 30.13 11.14
N SER A 124 -6.80 29.60 12.35
CA SER A 124 -5.82 29.97 13.36
C SER A 124 -4.40 29.56 12.94
N ALA A 125 -3.40 30.17 13.57
CA ALA A 125 -2.06 29.60 13.57
C ALA A 125 -2.07 28.21 14.23
N SER A 126 -1.16 27.35 13.80
CA SER A 126 -0.94 26.03 14.40
C SER A 126 -0.40 26.15 15.81
N SER A 127 -0.94 25.36 16.73
CA SER A 127 -0.44 25.22 18.10
C SER A 127 -0.13 23.76 18.42
N LEU A 128 0.84 23.54 19.31
CA LEU A 128 1.20 22.19 19.76
C LEU A 128 0.10 21.64 20.67
N MET A 129 -0.45 20.48 20.32
CA MET A 129 -1.48 19.77 21.09
C MET A 129 -0.87 18.65 21.92
N ILE A 130 -0.04 17.80 21.29
CA ILE A 130 0.60 16.68 21.96
C ILE A 130 2.09 16.67 21.64
N LYS A 131 2.92 16.48 22.66
CA LYS A 131 4.33 16.10 22.52
C LYS A 131 4.58 14.77 23.21
N ASP A 132 5.23 13.85 22.52
CA ASP A 132 5.61 12.54 23.06
C ASP A 132 7.14 12.35 23.06
N PRO A 133 7.80 12.23 24.22
CA PRO A 133 9.25 12.04 24.26
C PRO A 133 9.72 10.64 23.81
N ILE A 134 8.84 9.66 23.57
CA ILE A 134 9.21 8.26 23.31
C ILE A 134 9.49 8.00 21.80
N ASN A 135 10.40 7.05 21.54
CA ASN A 135 10.95 6.62 20.25
C ASN A 135 9.94 6.56 19.07
N ILE A 136 10.34 7.22 17.98
CA ILE A 136 9.61 7.55 16.74
C ILE A 136 8.93 6.39 15.98
N LYS A 137 9.26 5.12 16.26
CA LYS A 137 8.75 3.95 15.53
C LYS A 137 7.56 3.23 16.19
N GLN A 138 7.14 3.62 17.40
CA GLN A 138 6.11 2.89 18.17
C GLN A 138 4.75 3.60 18.25
N ILE A 139 4.62 4.83 17.76
CA ILE A 139 3.36 5.56 17.80
C ILE A 139 2.67 5.46 16.44
N LYS A 140 1.60 4.66 16.37
CA LYS A 140 0.65 4.71 15.26
C LYS A 140 -0.47 5.65 15.68
N TRP A 141 -0.46 6.88 15.22
CA TRP A 141 -1.54 7.81 15.51
C TRP A 141 -2.76 7.39 14.68
N ASP A 142 -3.75 6.80 15.34
CA ASP A 142 -5.13 6.72 14.86
C ASP A 142 -5.96 7.61 15.76
N GLY A 143 -5.80 8.92 15.57
CA GLY A 143 -6.48 9.91 16.39
C GLY A 143 -7.97 9.94 16.08
N LYS A 144 -8.82 10.02 17.10
CA LYS A 144 -10.26 10.22 16.92
C LYS A 144 -10.78 11.27 17.88
N PHE A 145 -11.50 12.25 17.34
CA PHE A 145 -12.25 13.19 18.14
C PHE A 145 -13.66 12.69 18.41
N SER A 146 -14.16 13.03 19.58
CA SER A 146 -15.56 12.90 19.95
C SER A 146 -15.90 13.95 20.99
N GLN A 147 -17.15 14.36 21.08
CA GLN A 147 -17.61 15.30 22.10
C GLN A 147 -18.80 14.69 22.84
N THR A 148 -18.71 14.65 24.17
CA THR A 148 -19.76 14.13 25.03
C THR A 148 -20.76 15.23 25.38
N ASP A 149 -21.96 14.85 25.85
CA ASP A 149 -23.09 15.75 26.12
C ASP A 149 -22.79 16.86 27.15
N ASP A 150 -21.78 16.65 28.00
CA ASP A 150 -21.23 17.65 28.92
C ASP A 150 -20.30 18.67 28.23
N ASN A 151 -20.22 18.63 26.90
CA ASN A 151 -19.32 19.38 26.01
C ASN A 151 -17.83 19.10 26.20
N MET A 152 -17.46 18.05 26.93
CA MET A 152 -16.07 17.60 26.99
C MET A 152 -15.65 17.07 25.62
N LEU A 153 -14.60 17.65 25.04
CA LEU A 153 -13.97 17.14 23.83
C LEU A 153 -12.96 16.06 24.23
N TRP A 154 -13.05 14.90 23.59
CA TRP A 154 -12.17 13.75 23.76
C TRP A 154 -11.32 13.58 22.51
N PHE A 155 -10.03 13.31 22.70
CA PHE A 155 -9.13 12.85 21.64
C PHE A 155 -8.51 11.54 22.08
N THR A 156 -8.91 10.44 21.45
CA THR A 156 -8.34 9.11 21.67
C THR A 156 -7.25 8.83 20.64
N PHE A 157 -6.21 8.12 21.04
CA PHE A 157 -5.08 7.78 20.17
C PHE A 157 -4.32 6.55 20.69
N ASN A 158 -3.62 5.84 19.80
CA ASN A 158 -2.77 4.72 20.20
C ASN A 158 -1.35 5.17 20.56
N ARG A 159 -0.82 4.64 21.66
CA ARG A 159 0.56 4.87 22.08
C ARG A 159 1.15 3.64 22.76
N THR A 160 2.32 3.18 22.32
CA THR A 160 3.06 2.05 22.93
C THR A 160 2.18 0.83 23.21
N SER A 161 1.26 0.50 22.30
CA SER A 161 0.27 -0.60 22.40
C SER A 161 -0.95 -0.36 23.30
N ASN A 162 -1.16 0.83 23.85
CA ASN A 162 -2.35 1.17 24.63
C ASN A 162 -3.24 2.16 23.88
N LEU A 163 -4.53 2.13 24.19
CA LEU A 163 -5.45 3.19 23.81
C LEU A 163 -5.39 4.25 24.91
N GLU A 164 -4.91 5.44 24.57
CA GLU A 164 -4.80 6.60 25.45
C GLU A 164 -5.77 7.69 25.00
N PHE A 165 -5.95 8.69 25.85
CA PHE A 165 -6.76 9.85 25.54
C PHE A 165 -6.27 11.11 26.27
N ILE A 166 -6.71 12.25 25.75
CA ILE A 166 -6.71 13.55 26.42
C ILE A 166 -8.09 14.19 26.24
N THR A 167 -8.47 15.08 27.14
CA THR A 167 -9.75 15.80 27.06
C THR A 167 -9.58 17.30 27.11
N SER A 168 -10.60 18.03 26.66
CA SER A 168 -10.68 19.48 26.74
C SER A 168 -12.07 19.94 27.18
N GLN A 169 -12.11 20.74 28.24
CA GLN A 169 -13.33 21.37 28.77
C GLN A 169 -13.61 22.75 28.15
N ASN A 170 -12.68 23.28 27.35
CA ASN A 170 -12.75 24.61 26.77
C ASN A 170 -12.61 24.55 25.24
N ASP A 171 -13.34 23.59 24.66
CA ASP A 171 -13.56 23.48 23.21
C ASP A 171 -12.22 23.28 22.46
N GLY A 172 -11.25 22.57 23.02
CA GLY A 172 -9.95 22.30 22.38
C GLY A 172 -8.90 23.40 22.56
N THR A 173 -9.14 24.40 23.42
CA THR A 173 -8.15 25.47 23.69
C THR A 173 -6.99 24.96 24.53
N THR A 174 -7.27 24.17 25.57
CA THR A 174 -6.27 23.48 26.40
C THR A 174 -6.67 22.03 26.60
N TRP A 175 -5.67 21.19 26.84
CA TRP A 175 -5.84 19.73 26.93
C TRP A 175 -5.36 19.20 28.28
N SER A 176 -5.99 18.13 28.76
CA SER A 176 -5.57 17.40 29.94
C SER A 176 -4.23 16.69 29.74
N GLU A 177 -3.68 16.16 30.84
CA GLU A 177 -2.61 15.16 30.76
C GLU A 177 -3.10 13.88 30.09
N LYS A 178 -2.16 13.13 29.47
CA LYS A 178 -2.44 11.84 28.82
C LYS A 178 -2.86 10.80 29.86
N GLN A 179 -3.93 10.07 29.56
CA GLN A 179 -4.41 8.97 30.40
C GLN A 179 -4.62 7.71 29.58
N THR A 180 -4.38 6.54 30.18
CA THR A 180 -4.65 5.25 29.53
C THR A 180 -6.10 4.86 29.70
N LEU A 181 -6.79 4.64 28.58
CA LEU A 181 -8.18 4.21 28.53
C LEU A 181 -8.28 2.67 28.55
N VAL A 182 -7.45 2.01 27.73
CA VAL A 182 -7.40 0.55 27.63
C VAL A 182 -5.95 0.10 27.46
N VAL A 183 -5.48 -0.73 28.41
CA VAL A 183 -4.20 -1.44 28.30
C VAL A 183 -4.30 -2.47 27.18
N ASN A 184 -3.31 -2.53 26.28
CA ASN A 184 -3.34 -3.36 25.07
C ASN A 184 -4.48 -3.03 24.09
N GLY A 185 -5.14 -1.89 24.25
CA GLY A 185 -6.09 -1.32 23.29
C GLY A 185 -5.38 -0.67 22.11
N LYS A 186 -5.95 -0.78 20.91
CA LYS A 186 -5.34 -0.22 19.70
C LYS A 186 -6.10 0.96 19.13
N PHE A 187 -7.41 0.84 19.01
CA PHE A 187 -8.27 1.82 18.36
C PHE A 187 -9.53 1.98 19.19
N GLY A 188 -10.12 3.16 19.22
CA GLY A 188 -11.41 3.34 19.88
C GLY A 188 -11.88 4.78 19.94
N SER A 189 -13.16 4.95 20.22
CA SER A 189 -13.84 6.24 20.33
C SER A 189 -14.90 6.20 21.43
N VAL A 190 -15.14 7.36 22.05
CA VAL A 190 -16.05 7.52 23.17
C VAL A 190 -17.28 8.29 22.69
N ILE A 191 -18.47 7.95 23.19
CA ILE A 191 -19.68 8.72 22.94
C ILE A 191 -20.57 8.76 24.17
N SER A 192 -21.40 9.80 24.26
CA SER A 192 -22.46 9.84 25.24
C SER A 192 -23.59 8.89 24.87
N THR A 193 -24.19 8.33 25.91
CA THR A 193 -25.47 7.63 25.90
C THR A 193 -26.38 8.28 26.93
N SER A 194 -27.66 7.91 27.01
CA SER A 194 -28.65 8.59 27.87
C SER A 194 -28.15 8.93 29.28
N ASP A 195 -27.45 8.00 29.93
CA ASP A 195 -27.02 8.13 31.33
C ASP A 195 -25.54 7.73 31.57
N SER A 196 -24.77 7.44 30.52
CA SER A 196 -23.41 6.90 30.63
C SER A 196 -22.52 7.30 29.45
N LEU A 197 -21.21 7.08 29.54
CA LEU A 197 -20.34 7.07 28.36
C LEU A 197 -20.14 5.64 27.86
N LEU A 198 -20.13 5.49 26.53
CA LEU A 198 -19.82 4.24 25.85
C LEU A 198 -18.49 4.39 25.10
N LEU A 199 -17.55 3.51 25.38
CA LEU A 199 -16.31 3.35 24.63
C LEU A 199 -16.44 2.14 23.73
N ILE A 200 -16.27 2.33 22.43
CA ILE A 200 -16.08 1.24 21.46
C ILE A 200 -14.60 1.15 21.12
N PHE A 201 -14.01 -0.05 21.18
CA PHE A 201 -12.59 -0.24 20.96
C PHE A 201 -12.25 -1.62 20.42
N SER A 202 -11.04 -1.76 19.89
CA SER A 202 -10.44 -3.06 19.51
C SER A 202 -9.12 -3.26 20.25
N SER A 203 -8.83 -4.48 20.68
CA SER A 203 -7.61 -4.85 21.43
C SER A 203 -6.67 -5.77 20.63
N ARG A 204 -5.49 -6.09 21.18
CA ARG A 204 -4.55 -7.07 20.59
C ARG A 204 -5.13 -8.50 20.70
N GLY A 205 -6.07 -8.82 19.82
CA GLY A 205 -6.78 -10.10 19.84
C GLY A 205 -8.01 -10.13 18.96
N THR A 206 -8.08 -9.24 17.96
CA THR A 206 -9.05 -9.26 16.87
C THR A 206 -10.49 -8.86 17.20
N ASP A 207 -10.92 -8.84 18.47
CA ASP A 207 -12.30 -8.55 18.84
C ASP A 207 -12.71 -7.08 18.77
N LEU A 208 -14.00 -6.86 18.47
CA LEU A 208 -14.68 -5.58 18.67
C LEU A 208 -15.35 -5.59 20.05
N GLN A 209 -15.04 -4.60 20.89
CA GLN A 209 -15.40 -4.58 22.30
C GLN A 209 -15.96 -3.23 22.75
N TYR A 210 -16.63 -3.23 23.90
CA TYR A 210 -17.08 -2.00 24.53
C TYR A 210 -16.85 -1.96 26.05
N LYS A 211 -16.85 -0.73 26.60
CA LYS A 211 -16.91 -0.45 28.04
C LYS A 211 -17.88 0.68 28.30
N ARG A 212 -18.48 0.70 29.50
CA ARG A 212 -19.33 1.79 29.98
C ARG A 212 -18.71 2.53 31.14
N SER A 213 -18.99 3.82 31.25
CA SER A 213 -18.64 4.65 32.40
C SER A 213 -19.88 5.41 32.88
N ASN A 214 -20.18 5.30 34.19
CA ASN A 214 -21.31 5.98 34.83
C ASN A 214 -20.89 7.24 35.61
N ASP A 215 -19.64 7.66 35.47
CA ASP A 215 -19.02 8.78 36.20
C ASP A 215 -18.22 9.69 35.26
N ASN A 216 -18.76 9.91 34.05
CA ASN A 216 -18.22 10.77 33.00
C ASN A 216 -16.76 10.46 32.63
N GLY A 217 -16.45 9.16 32.55
CA GLY A 217 -15.14 8.67 32.09
C GLY A 217 -14.08 8.59 33.18
N THR A 218 -14.43 8.85 34.45
CA THR A 218 -13.49 8.75 35.59
C THR A 218 -13.11 7.30 35.85
N THR A 219 -14.08 6.39 35.80
CA THR A 219 -13.88 4.94 35.87
C THR A 219 -14.65 4.23 34.76
N TRP A 220 -14.12 3.09 34.32
CA TRP A 220 -14.71 2.29 33.26
C TRP A 220 -14.97 0.87 33.76
N GLY A 221 -16.13 0.33 33.39
CA GLY A 221 -16.53 -1.04 33.70
C GLY A 221 -15.67 -2.10 33.00
N THR A 222 -16.05 -3.36 33.20
CA THR A 222 -15.44 -4.51 32.52
C THR A 222 -15.67 -4.42 31.01
N ALA A 223 -14.70 -4.89 30.22
CA ALA A 223 -14.87 -4.98 28.77
C ALA A 223 -15.85 -6.09 28.42
N GLU A 224 -16.72 -5.81 27.46
CA GLU A 224 -17.68 -6.75 26.89
C GLU A 224 -17.46 -6.87 25.39
N ILE A 225 -17.75 -8.04 24.82
CA ILE A 225 -17.50 -8.37 23.42
C ILE A 225 -18.74 -8.03 22.59
N ILE A 226 -18.52 -7.39 21.44
CA ILE A 226 -19.51 -7.17 20.39
C ILE A 226 -19.36 -8.26 19.31
N LEU A 227 -18.13 -8.48 18.82
CA LEU A 227 -17.80 -9.50 17.81
C LEU A 227 -16.50 -10.23 18.17
N ASP A 228 -16.50 -11.57 18.07
CA ASP A 228 -15.39 -12.51 18.35
C ASP A 228 -15.59 -13.78 17.50
N ASP A 229 -15.18 -13.73 16.22
CA ASP A 229 -15.36 -14.84 15.28
C ASP A 229 -14.09 -15.10 14.44
N SER A 230 -12.92 -14.99 15.06
CA SER A 230 -11.57 -15.14 14.46
C SER A 230 -11.19 -14.11 13.38
N ASN A 231 -12.12 -13.25 12.97
CA ASN A 231 -11.84 -12.11 12.10
C ASN A 231 -11.12 -10.99 12.86
N ILE A 232 -10.28 -10.23 12.15
CA ILE A 232 -9.57 -9.07 12.69
C ILE A 232 -10.44 -7.83 12.54
N TYR A 233 -10.94 -7.32 13.67
CA TYR A 233 -11.63 -6.04 13.76
C TYR A 233 -10.66 -4.91 14.11
N GLY A 234 -10.70 -3.83 13.31
CA GLY A 234 -9.82 -2.68 13.45
C GLY A 234 -10.55 -1.36 13.24
N GLU A 235 -9.90 -0.27 13.70
CA GLU A 235 -10.30 1.11 13.44
C GLU A 235 -11.78 1.46 13.75
N PRO A 236 -12.44 0.93 14.80
CA PRO A 236 -13.85 1.20 15.04
C PRO A 236 -14.10 2.68 15.35
N SER A 237 -15.12 3.25 14.72
CA SER A 237 -15.69 4.57 15.05
C SER A 237 -17.14 4.37 15.46
N VAL A 238 -17.54 4.96 16.59
CA VAL A 238 -18.95 5.03 17.00
C VAL A 238 -19.53 6.41 16.69
N ILE A 239 -20.74 6.43 16.14
CA ILE A 239 -21.49 7.63 15.76
C ILE A 239 -22.85 7.58 16.47
N SER A 240 -23.29 8.72 17.00
CA SER A 240 -24.66 8.90 17.49
C SER A 240 -25.48 9.53 16.38
N LYS A 241 -26.47 8.78 15.89
CA LYS A 241 -27.36 9.24 14.82
C LYS A 241 -28.38 10.24 15.38
N THR A 242 -28.95 11.05 14.49
CA THR A 242 -29.95 12.07 14.85
C THR A 242 -31.24 11.50 15.45
N ASP A 243 -31.54 10.22 15.19
CA ASP A 243 -32.67 9.48 15.77
C ASP A 243 -32.36 8.86 17.15
N GLY A 244 -31.13 9.03 17.66
CA GLY A 244 -30.66 8.48 18.93
C GLY A 244 -30.16 7.03 18.86
N SER A 245 -30.19 6.39 17.68
CA SER A 245 -29.53 5.10 17.48
C SER A 245 -28.02 5.27 17.34
N LEU A 246 -27.27 4.18 17.57
CA LEU A 246 -25.82 4.16 17.41
C LEU A 246 -25.43 3.41 16.14
N LEU A 247 -24.40 3.89 15.46
CA LEU A 247 -23.75 3.18 14.36
C LEU A 247 -22.27 2.98 14.72
N ILE A 248 -21.77 1.76 14.54
CA ILE A 248 -20.34 1.47 14.54
C ILE A 248 -19.93 1.16 13.11
N VAL A 249 -18.94 1.89 12.60
CA VAL A 249 -18.18 1.48 11.41
C VAL A 249 -16.84 0.92 11.86
N TYR A 250 -16.43 -0.19 11.28
CA TYR A 250 -15.17 -0.86 11.62
C TYR A 250 -14.57 -1.55 10.40
N LYS A 251 -13.26 -1.75 10.43
CA LYS A 251 -12.52 -2.51 9.43
C LYS A 251 -12.52 -3.99 9.78
N LEU A 252 -12.85 -4.84 8.82
CA LEU A 252 -12.74 -6.29 8.91
C LEU A 252 -11.61 -6.76 7.99
N SER A 253 -10.66 -7.51 8.56
CA SER A 253 -9.59 -8.18 7.82
C SER A 253 -9.50 -9.66 8.19
N ASN A 254 -9.25 -10.53 7.22
CA ASN A 254 -8.92 -11.95 7.40
C ASN A 254 -8.06 -12.44 6.22
N SER A 255 -7.84 -13.76 6.10
CA SER A 255 -7.01 -14.32 5.02
C SER A 255 -7.58 -14.14 3.62
N ARG A 256 -8.90 -13.90 3.49
CA ARG A 256 -9.59 -13.69 2.22
C ARG A 256 -9.85 -12.20 1.94
N VAL A 257 -10.09 -11.42 3.00
CA VAL A 257 -10.45 -10.00 2.95
C VAL A 257 -9.29 -9.19 3.53
N PRO A 258 -8.49 -8.49 2.73
CA PRO A 258 -7.32 -7.76 3.24
C PRO A 258 -7.71 -6.52 4.07
N GLY A 259 -8.97 -6.07 4.01
CA GLY A 259 -9.49 -4.99 4.83
C GLY A 259 -10.63 -4.21 4.16
N THR A 260 -11.87 -4.52 4.51
CA THR A 260 -13.08 -3.81 4.05
C THR A 260 -13.86 -3.24 5.24
N TYR A 261 -14.64 -2.20 5.02
CA TYR A 261 -15.41 -1.57 6.09
C TYR A 261 -16.82 -2.14 6.19
N TYR A 262 -17.24 -2.44 7.42
CA TYR A 262 -18.56 -2.95 7.79
C TYR A 262 -19.20 -2.01 8.81
N ILE A 263 -20.54 -2.11 8.91
CA ILE A 263 -21.33 -1.40 9.89
C ILE A 263 -22.20 -2.35 10.71
N ILE A 264 -22.44 -1.97 11.95
CA ILE A 264 -23.47 -2.52 12.84
C ILE A 264 -24.21 -1.37 13.51
N GLU A 265 -25.49 -1.54 13.73
CA GLU A 265 -26.35 -0.53 14.36
C GLU A 265 -26.95 -1.03 15.67
N SER A 266 -27.22 -0.11 16.59
CA SER A 266 -27.94 -0.38 17.82
C SER A 266 -29.08 0.60 18.01
N ASN A 267 -30.28 0.06 18.22
CA ASN A 267 -31.51 0.82 18.48
C ASN A 267 -31.86 0.89 19.98
N ASP A 268 -31.01 0.33 20.85
CA ASP A 268 -31.22 0.21 22.29
C ASP A 268 -30.00 0.71 23.10
N ILE A 269 -29.29 1.68 22.53
CA ILE A 269 -28.20 2.41 23.20
C ILE A 269 -27.00 1.50 23.51
N GLY A 270 -26.69 0.62 22.56
CA GLY A 270 -25.54 -0.29 22.59
C GLY A 270 -25.74 -1.51 23.48
N GLN A 271 -26.99 -1.94 23.74
CA GLN A 271 -27.26 -3.20 24.44
C GLN A 271 -27.25 -4.39 23.46
N THR A 272 -27.83 -4.20 22.28
CA THR A 272 -27.79 -5.16 21.17
C THR A 272 -27.34 -4.48 19.89
N TRP A 273 -26.77 -5.28 18.99
CA TRP A 273 -26.23 -4.85 17.71
C TRP A 273 -26.86 -5.67 16.58
N SER A 274 -27.09 -5.02 15.43
CA SER A 274 -27.55 -5.69 14.21
C SER A 274 -26.52 -6.68 13.69
N THR A 275 -26.93 -7.51 12.72
CA THR A 275 -25.97 -8.26 11.91
C THR A 275 -25.07 -7.30 11.12
N PRO A 276 -23.77 -7.60 10.94
CA PRO A 276 -22.88 -6.81 10.10
C PRO A 276 -23.42 -6.59 8.69
N THR A 277 -23.32 -5.35 8.20
CA THR A 277 -23.60 -4.99 6.81
C THR A 277 -22.34 -4.38 6.19
N GLN A 278 -21.97 -4.82 5.00
CA GLN A 278 -20.77 -4.32 4.32
C GLN A 278 -21.01 -2.91 3.76
N PHE A 279 -20.06 -2.00 3.98
CA PHE A 279 -20.07 -0.65 3.40
C PHE A 279 -19.21 -0.59 2.15
N THR A 280 -17.91 -0.92 2.25
CA THR A 280 -17.04 -1.01 1.06
C THR A 280 -16.95 -2.45 0.57
N LYS A 281 -17.18 -2.63 -0.74
CA LYS A 281 -17.23 -3.94 -1.41
C LYS A 281 -15.93 -4.32 -2.09
N TYR A 282 -15.10 -3.33 -2.41
CA TYR A 282 -13.81 -3.56 -3.06
C TYR A 282 -12.95 -4.57 -2.30
N THR A 283 -12.52 -5.63 -2.99
CA THR A 283 -11.77 -6.76 -2.41
C THR A 283 -10.29 -6.45 -2.16
N GLY A 284 -9.82 -5.28 -2.62
CA GLY A 284 -8.48 -4.78 -2.42
C GLY A 284 -8.32 -4.04 -1.08
N LEU A 285 -7.44 -3.04 -1.05
CA LEU A 285 -7.11 -2.33 0.19
C LEU A 285 -7.90 -1.04 0.30
N ASP A 286 -8.78 -0.96 1.30
CA ASP A 286 -9.29 0.29 1.84
C ASP A 286 -8.66 0.57 3.22
N LEU A 287 -8.17 1.79 3.42
CA LEU A 287 -7.35 2.20 4.56
C LEU A 287 -7.86 3.52 5.17
N ASN A 288 -7.63 3.69 6.47
CA ASN A 288 -7.74 4.96 7.19
C ASN A 288 -9.09 5.67 7.01
N LEU A 289 -10.20 4.93 7.11
CA LEU A 289 -11.53 5.55 7.09
C LEU A 289 -11.67 6.56 8.24
N ARG A 290 -12.12 7.76 7.88
CA ARG A 290 -12.42 8.86 8.80
C ARG A 290 -13.89 9.24 8.68
N ILE A 291 -14.53 9.33 9.84
CA ILE A 291 -15.89 9.83 10.01
C ILE A 291 -15.94 10.57 11.35
N ASN A 292 -16.65 11.69 11.40
CA ASN A 292 -16.88 12.44 12.63
C ASN A 292 -17.98 11.77 13.47
N SER A 293 -17.78 11.65 14.79
CA SER A 293 -18.74 10.98 15.67
C SER A 293 -20.10 11.69 15.79
N ASN A 294 -20.17 12.94 15.34
CA ASN A 294 -21.38 13.77 15.26
C ASN A 294 -21.80 14.06 13.81
N SER A 295 -21.35 13.25 12.86
CA SER A 295 -21.76 13.34 11.46
C SER A 295 -23.27 13.16 11.34
N GLU A 296 -23.95 14.14 10.75
CA GLU A 296 -25.41 14.13 10.59
C GLU A 296 -25.83 13.22 9.44
N ASN A 297 -25.10 13.29 8.33
CA ASN A 297 -25.37 12.53 7.12
C ASN A 297 -24.35 11.40 6.89
N LEU A 298 -23.55 11.03 7.90
CA LEU A 298 -22.60 9.91 7.85
C LEU A 298 -21.56 9.97 6.72
N TYR A 299 -21.08 11.17 6.40
CA TYR A 299 -19.99 11.33 5.44
C TYR A 299 -18.70 10.73 5.97
N ALA A 300 -18.07 9.90 5.15
CA ALA A 300 -16.79 9.27 5.44
C ALA A 300 -15.82 9.46 4.27
N SER A 301 -14.53 9.55 4.59
CA SER A 301 -13.44 9.56 3.63
C SER A 301 -12.42 8.47 3.96
N PHE A 302 -11.74 7.91 2.97
CA PHE A 302 -10.78 6.84 3.15
C PHE A 302 -9.78 6.81 1.98
N ALA A 303 -8.70 6.05 2.13
CA ALA A 303 -7.74 5.80 1.06
C ALA A 303 -7.98 4.41 0.46
N SER A 304 -7.82 4.26 -0.87
CA SER A 304 -8.02 3.00 -1.56
C SER A 304 -7.07 2.84 -2.74
N ASN A 305 -6.58 1.62 -2.96
CA ASN A 305 -5.75 1.27 -4.12
C ASN A 305 -6.57 0.88 -5.36
N ARG A 306 -7.89 1.08 -5.37
CA ARG A 306 -8.76 0.67 -6.48
C ARG A 306 -8.49 1.33 -7.85
N LEU A 307 -7.75 2.43 -7.92
CA LEU A 307 -7.30 2.99 -9.21
C LEU A 307 -5.97 2.43 -9.68
N TYR A 308 -5.27 1.68 -8.83
CA TYR A 308 -3.94 1.20 -9.16
C TYR A 308 -4.00 0.14 -10.25
N ASN A 309 -3.37 0.48 -11.36
CA ASN A 309 -3.04 -0.45 -12.43
C ASN A 309 -1.55 -0.34 -12.69
N GLU A 310 -0.87 -1.48 -12.76
CA GLU A 310 0.57 -1.49 -12.96
C GLU A 310 0.96 -0.96 -14.36
N PRO A 311 1.90 0.00 -14.43
CA PRO A 311 2.39 0.53 -15.69
C PRO A 311 3.69 -0.15 -16.16
N ASN A 312 3.64 -0.76 -17.33
CA ASN A 312 4.83 -1.09 -18.15
C ASN A 312 5.76 -2.22 -17.68
N TYR A 313 5.24 -3.27 -17.04
CA TYR A 313 6.02 -4.44 -16.59
C TYR A 313 7.15 -4.07 -15.62
N GLN A 314 6.88 -3.22 -14.64
CA GLN A 314 7.87 -2.78 -13.67
C GLN A 314 7.38 -2.99 -12.23
N VAL A 315 8.34 -3.18 -11.31
CA VAL A 315 8.04 -3.27 -9.89
C VAL A 315 7.72 -1.86 -9.38
N GLU A 316 6.44 -1.60 -9.18
CA GLU A 316 5.96 -0.37 -8.54
C GLU A 316 5.18 -0.67 -7.26
N ASN A 317 5.32 0.23 -6.29
CA ASN A 317 4.49 0.20 -5.10
C ASN A 317 3.07 0.61 -5.47
N GLU A 318 2.08 -0.13 -4.95
CA GLU A 318 0.67 0.22 -5.14
C GLU A 318 0.37 1.62 -4.62
N SER A 319 -0.16 2.48 -5.49
CA SER A 319 -0.59 3.82 -5.13
C SER A 319 -2.02 3.81 -4.58
N ASN A 320 -2.25 4.55 -3.49
CA ASN A 320 -3.59 4.79 -2.96
C ASN A 320 -4.10 6.17 -3.39
N SER A 321 -5.40 6.26 -3.66
CA SER A 321 -6.12 7.51 -3.88
C SER A 321 -7.18 7.71 -2.80
N LEU A 322 -7.64 8.93 -2.63
CA LEU A 322 -8.65 9.33 -1.65
C LEU A 322 -10.05 9.20 -2.24
N TRP A 323 -10.94 8.61 -1.45
CA TRP A 323 -12.32 8.33 -1.78
C TRP A 323 -13.22 8.79 -0.64
N TYR A 324 -14.49 9.03 -0.96
CA TYR A 324 -15.48 9.47 0.01
C TYR A 324 -16.89 9.09 -0.41
N GLY A 325 -17.76 8.99 0.57
CA GLY A 325 -19.15 8.61 0.38
C GLY A 325 -19.93 8.75 1.68
N ILE A 326 -21.18 8.33 1.64
CA ILE A 326 -22.11 8.36 2.76
C ILE A 326 -22.35 6.93 3.22
N ILE A 327 -22.00 6.63 4.46
CA ILE A 327 -22.19 5.30 5.03
C ILE A 327 -23.68 4.94 5.02
N GLY A 328 -24.01 3.77 4.48
CA GLY A 328 -25.39 3.26 4.39
C GLY A 328 -26.25 3.92 3.29
N THR A 329 -25.70 4.87 2.52
CA THR A 329 -26.41 5.49 1.37
C THR A 329 -25.65 5.35 0.06
N SER A 330 -24.33 5.55 0.06
CA SER A 330 -23.54 5.48 -1.16
C SER A 330 -23.24 4.03 -1.56
N ASP A 331 -23.53 3.69 -2.82
CA ASP A 331 -23.16 2.40 -3.40
C ASP A 331 -21.66 2.35 -3.73
N ASP A 332 -21.02 1.24 -3.41
CA ASP A 332 -19.66 0.93 -3.86
C ASP A 332 -19.73 0.17 -5.19
N ILE A 333 -19.68 0.90 -6.31
CA ILE A 333 -19.86 0.34 -7.67
C ILE A 333 -18.56 0.20 -8.45
N PHE A 334 -17.51 0.90 -8.04
CA PHE A 334 -16.20 0.83 -8.69
C PHE A 334 -15.27 -0.03 -7.85
N THR A 335 -15.37 -1.34 -8.07
CA THR A 335 -14.69 -2.40 -7.32
C THR A 335 -13.91 -3.29 -8.29
N PRO A 336 -12.70 -2.89 -8.69
CA PRO A 336 -11.89 -3.71 -9.60
C PRO A 336 -11.52 -5.08 -8.99
N PRO A 337 -11.29 -6.11 -9.83
CA PRO A 337 -10.71 -7.36 -9.38
C PRO A 337 -9.39 -7.18 -8.63
N THR A 338 -9.18 -7.94 -7.57
CA THR A 338 -7.92 -7.96 -6.83
C THR A 338 -7.06 -9.13 -7.29
N ILE A 339 -5.85 -8.82 -7.76
CA ILE A 339 -4.85 -9.80 -8.20
C ILE A 339 -3.74 -9.91 -7.15
N LYS A 340 -3.47 -11.13 -6.67
CA LYS A 340 -2.49 -11.44 -5.62
C LYS A 340 -1.75 -12.74 -5.89
N ASP A 341 -0.73 -13.01 -5.06
CA ASP A 341 0.02 -14.27 -5.04
C ASP A 341 0.49 -14.72 -6.43
N ILE A 342 0.94 -13.75 -7.25
CA ILE A 342 1.46 -14.03 -8.59
C ILE A 342 2.75 -14.83 -8.43
N SER A 343 2.82 -15.97 -9.10
CA SER A 343 3.94 -16.89 -9.00
C SER A 343 4.18 -17.62 -10.32
N TYR A 344 5.39 -18.14 -10.46
CA TYR A 344 5.78 -19.00 -11.56
C TYR A 344 6.68 -20.15 -11.08
N SER A 345 6.76 -21.21 -11.88
CA SER A 345 7.62 -22.36 -11.61
C SER A 345 8.09 -23.00 -12.93
N PRO A 346 9.36 -23.50 -13.01
CA PRO A 346 10.40 -23.44 -11.98
C PRO A 346 10.98 -22.03 -11.80
N ILE A 347 11.60 -21.76 -10.64
CA ILE A 347 12.17 -20.44 -10.29
C ILE A 347 13.39 -20.09 -11.17
N GLU A 348 14.13 -21.09 -11.65
CA GLU A 348 15.26 -20.93 -12.57
C GLU A 348 15.03 -21.78 -13.83
N PRO A 349 14.15 -21.34 -14.75
CA PRO A 349 13.81 -22.14 -15.91
C PRO A 349 14.93 -22.16 -16.94
N ILE A 350 15.08 -23.30 -17.61
CA ILE A 350 15.89 -23.46 -18.82
C ILE A 350 14.97 -23.56 -20.06
N SER A 351 15.54 -23.40 -21.25
CA SER A 351 14.78 -23.41 -22.52
C SER A 351 13.90 -24.63 -22.78
N SER A 352 14.21 -25.79 -22.19
CA SER A 352 13.38 -27.00 -22.32
C SER A 352 12.21 -27.05 -21.35
N ASP A 353 12.16 -26.16 -20.36
CA ASP A 353 11.14 -26.19 -19.33
C ASP A 353 9.81 -25.64 -19.84
N THR A 354 8.75 -26.16 -19.24
CA THR A 354 7.41 -25.56 -19.32
C THR A 354 7.22 -24.72 -18.07
N VAL A 355 6.97 -23.43 -18.26
CA VAL A 355 6.76 -22.50 -17.15
C VAL A 355 5.29 -22.45 -16.82
N ILE A 356 4.97 -22.74 -15.56
CA ILE A 356 3.63 -22.64 -14.99
C ILE A 356 3.49 -21.25 -14.37
N PHE A 357 2.38 -20.57 -14.62
CA PHE A 357 2.04 -19.29 -14.04
C PHE A 357 0.75 -19.43 -13.23
N ASN A 358 0.75 -18.89 -12.01
CA ASN A 358 -0.42 -18.87 -11.16
C ASN A 358 -0.65 -17.49 -10.54
N SER A 359 -1.91 -17.13 -10.31
CA SER A 359 -2.27 -15.96 -9.51
C SER A 359 -3.63 -16.17 -8.86
N LYS A 360 -3.80 -15.60 -7.67
CA LYS A 360 -5.13 -15.50 -7.05
C LYS A 360 -5.85 -14.25 -7.52
N VAL A 361 -7.06 -14.43 -8.03
CA VAL A 361 -7.90 -13.32 -8.50
C VAL A 361 -9.27 -13.41 -7.85
N PHE A 362 -9.66 -12.37 -7.13
CA PHE A 362 -10.95 -12.29 -6.44
C PHE A 362 -11.65 -10.98 -6.73
N ASP A 363 -12.96 -11.00 -6.67
CA ASP A 363 -13.77 -9.80 -6.78
C ASP A 363 -15.12 -9.95 -6.06
N ASP A 364 -15.82 -8.84 -5.83
CA ASP A 364 -17.15 -8.85 -5.22
C ASP A 364 -18.25 -9.26 -6.20
N VAL A 365 -17.95 -9.13 -7.50
CA VAL A 365 -18.73 -9.68 -8.61
C VAL A 365 -17.96 -10.81 -9.32
N SER A 366 -18.62 -11.50 -10.25
CA SER A 366 -17.95 -12.58 -10.99
C SER A 366 -16.88 -12.05 -11.94
N ILE A 367 -15.72 -12.69 -11.92
CA ILE A 367 -14.63 -12.48 -12.87
C ILE A 367 -15.09 -12.90 -14.28
N SER A 368 -14.85 -12.05 -15.27
CA SER A 368 -15.15 -12.33 -16.68
C SER A 368 -13.96 -12.90 -17.44
N SER A 369 -12.73 -12.47 -17.11
CA SER A 369 -11.51 -12.99 -17.72
C SER A 369 -10.28 -12.73 -16.85
N VAL A 370 -9.31 -13.64 -16.93
CA VAL A 370 -7.95 -13.46 -16.40
C VAL A 370 -6.96 -13.78 -17.50
N LEU A 371 -6.03 -12.87 -17.78
CA LEU A 371 -5.05 -12.99 -18.85
C LEU A 371 -3.63 -12.85 -18.32
N LEU A 372 -2.75 -13.70 -18.81
CA LEU A 372 -1.30 -13.56 -18.73
C LEU A 372 -0.83 -12.70 -19.90
N ASN A 373 -0.47 -11.45 -19.62
CA ASN A 373 0.18 -10.56 -20.57
C ASN A 373 1.69 -10.69 -20.41
N TYR A 374 2.44 -10.78 -21.50
CA TYR A 374 3.90 -10.90 -21.39
C TYR A 374 4.64 -10.33 -22.60
N LYS A 375 5.87 -9.89 -22.35
CA LYS A 375 6.87 -9.54 -23.35
C LYS A 375 7.96 -10.60 -23.37
N LEU A 376 8.39 -10.98 -24.56
CA LEU A 376 9.55 -11.84 -24.76
C LEU A 376 10.63 -11.02 -25.47
N ASN A 377 11.78 -10.85 -24.83
CA ASN A 377 12.90 -10.05 -25.34
C ASN A 377 12.44 -8.65 -25.79
N ASP A 378 11.69 -7.96 -24.91
CA ASP A 378 11.04 -6.66 -25.13
C ASP A 378 9.96 -6.59 -26.21
N VAL A 379 9.59 -7.72 -26.82
CA VAL A 379 8.51 -7.81 -27.80
C VAL A 379 7.22 -8.28 -27.15
N GLU A 380 6.18 -7.42 -27.19
CA GLU A 380 4.84 -7.72 -26.70
C GLU A 380 4.25 -8.96 -27.41
N GLN A 381 3.74 -9.90 -26.62
CA GLN A 381 3.11 -11.12 -27.12
C GLN A 381 1.59 -11.01 -27.06
N THR A 382 0.90 -11.95 -27.70
CA THR A 382 -0.56 -12.05 -27.56
C THR A 382 -0.91 -12.53 -26.15
N PRO A 383 -1.80 -11.85 -25.41
CA PRO A 383 -2.26 -12.31 -24.11
C PRO A 383 -2.83 -13.72 -24.15
N ILE A 384 -2.56 -14.50 -23.11
CA ILE A 384 -3.06 -15.88 -22.97
C ILE A 384 -4.04 -15.93 -21.81
N GLU A 385 -5.18 -16.57 -22.03
CA GLU A 385 -6.18 -16.79 -20.99
C GLU A 385 -5.67 -17.75 -19.90
N MET A 386 -5.97 -17.42 -18.65
CA MET A 386 -5.73 -18.25 -17.49
C MET A 386 -7.08 -18.78 -16.97
N PHE A 387 -7.07 -19.97 -16.37
CA PHE A 387 -8.28 -20.68 -15.97
C PHE A 387 -8.28 -21.03 -14.49
N ASP A 388 -9.46 -21.08 -13.89
CA ASP A 388 -9.77 -21.63 -12.56
C ASP A 388 -10.75 -22.81 -12.74
N ASP A 389 -10.29 -23.83 -13.47
CA ASP A 389 -11.04 -25.00 -13.90
C ASP A 389 -10.60 -26.31 -13.25
N GLY A 390 -9.63 -26.26 -12.33
CA GLY A 390 -9.00 -27.43 -11.72
C GLY A 390 -8.06 -28.18 -12.68
N LEU A 391 -7.76 -27.58 -13.83
CA LEU A 391 -6.77 -28.01 -14.80
C LEU A 391 -5.69 -26.91 -14.90
N HIS A 392 -4.85 -26.91 -15.93
CA HIS A 392 -3.87 -25.83 -16.15
C HIS A 392 -2.92 -25.50 -14.96
N ASN A 393 -2.79 -26.43 -14.00
CA ASN A 393 -2.03 -26.29 -12.75
C ASN A 393 -2.55 -25.18 -11.82
N ASP A 394 -3.86 -24.95 -11.77
CA ASP A 394 -4.49 -23.90 -10.99
C ASP A 394 -4.91 -24.31 -9.56
N GLY A 395 -5.28 -25.57 -9.32
CA GLY A 395 -5.76 -25.99 -8.00
C GLY A 395 -7.04 -26.82 -8.11
N GLU A 396 -8.01 -26.55 -7.23
CA GLU A 396 -9.35 -27.10 -7.35
C GLU A 396 -10.24 -26.12 -8.13
N PRO A 397 -11.25 -26.59 -8.89
CA PRO A 397 -12.10 -25.69 -9.66
C PRO A 397 -12.84 -24.67 -8.76
N ASN A 398 -12.82 -23.40 -9.17
CA ASN A 398 -13.46 -22.26 -8.48
C ASN A 398 -12.84 -21.95 -7.11
N ASP A 399 -11.55 -22.20 -6.92
CA ASP A 399 -10.83 -21.81 -5.69
C ASP A 399 -10.17 -20.42 -5.77
N SER A 400 -10.43 -19.72 -6.89
CA SER A 400 -9.92 -18.39 -7.24
C SER A 400 -8.43 -18.33 -7.58
N ILE A 401 -7.77 -19.48 -7.73
CA ILE A 401 -6.44 -19.55 -8.30
C ILE A 401 -6.62 -19.76 -9.81
N TYR A 402 -5.99 -18.89 -10.59
CA TYR A 402 -5.97 -18.98 -12.04
C TYR A 402 -4.59 -19.49 -12.48
N GLY A 403 -4.56 -20.42 -13.43
CA GLY A 403 -3.33 -21.08 -13.91
C GLY A 403 -3.22 -21.14 -15.43
N ILE A 404 -1.99 -21.15 -15.92
CA ILE A 404 -1.66 -21.51 -17.31
C ILE A 404 -0.21 -22.02 -17.41
N SER A 405 0.14 -22.68 -18.50
CA SER A 405 1.51 -23.15 -18.78
C SER A 405 1.97 -22.76 -20.18
N ILE A 406 3.20 -22.29 -20.30
CA ILE A 406 3.82 -21.89 -21.57
C ILE A 406 5.13 -22.66 -21.75
N SER A 407 5.39 -23.12 -22.97
CA SER A 407 6.64 -23.75 -23.39
C SER A 407 7.18 -23.08 -24.66
N GLY A 408 8.38 -23.45 -25.10
CA GLY A 408 8.93 -23.00 -26.38
C GLY A 408 9.84 -21.76 -26.28
N PHE A 409 10.42 -21.55 -25.10
CA PHE A 409 11.41 -20.51 -24.86
C PHE A 409 12.80 -20.95 -25.34
N SER A 410 13.65 -19.98 -25.65
CA SER A 410 15.05 -20.17 -26.02
C SER A 410 15.97 -19.84 -24.86
N ALA A 411 17.21 -20.37 -24.90
CA ALA A 411 18.22 -19.99 -23.92
C ALA A 411 18.53 -18.49 -24.07
N ALA A 412 18.71 -17.81 -22.94
CA ALA A 412 18.87 -16.37 -22.81
C ALA A 412 17.62 -15.52 -23.13
N ASP A 413 16.45 -16.13 -23.30
CA ASP A 413 15.21 -15.35 -23.36
C ASP A 413 14.95 -14.62 -22.03
N ILE A 414 14.40 -13.41 -22.14
CA ILE A 414 13.93 -12.59 -21.02
C ILE A 414 12.43 -12.41 -21.18
N LEU A 415 11.67 -12.94 -20.23
CA LEU A 415 10.21 -12.81 -20.19
C LEU A 415 9.80 -11.87 -19.08
N ASN A 416 9.09 -10.80 -19.42
CA ASN A 416 8.46 -9.89 -18.47
C ASN A 416 6.96 -10.17 -18.51
N TYR A 417 6.30 -10.42 -17.38
CA TYR A 417 4.89 -10.76 -17.37
C TYR A 417 4.07 -10.00 -16.34
N SER A 418 2.77 -9.88 -16.62
CA SER A 418 1.77 -9.26 -15.77
C SER A 418 0.46 -10.02 -15.89
N ILE A 419 -0.35 -9.96 -14.85
CA ILE A 419 -1.69 -10.53 -14.83
C ILE A 419 -2.68 -9.39 -15.05
N PHE A 420 -3.63 -9.62 -15.93
CA PHE A 420 -4.78 -8.76 -16.16
C PHE A 420 -6.03 -9.51 -15.73
N ALA A 421 -6.97 -8.82 -15.09
CA ALA A 421 -8.26 -9.37 -14.75
C ALA A 421 -9.36 -8.36 -15.10
N ALA A 422 -10.48 -8.87 -15.56
CA ALA A 422 -11.70 -8.10 -15.77
C ALA A 422 -12.87 -8.80 -15.09
N ASP A 423 -13.81 -8.03 -14.57
CA ASP A 423 -15.07 -8.52 -14.02
C ASP A 423 -16.20 -8.50 -15.05
N ASN A 424 -17.40 -8.95 -14.66
CA ASN A 424 -18.60 -8.91 -15.49
C ASN A 424 -19.22 -7.50 -15.65
N LEU A 425 -18.72 -6.50 -14.93
CA LEU A 425 -19.09 -5.09 -15.08
C LEU A 425 -18.15 -4.35 -16.06
N GLY A 426 -17.06 -5.00 -16.49
CA GLY A 426 -16.03 -4.44 -17.36
C GLY A 426 -14.97 -3.61 -16.62
N ILE A 427 -14.92 -3.68 -15.30
CA ILE A 427 -13.87 -3.07 -14.48
C ILE A 427 -12.64 -3.97 -14.54
N ILE A 428 -11.46 -3.35 -14.64
CA ILE A 428 -10.20 -4.05 -14.89
C ILE A 428 -9.16 -3.77 -13.80
N SER A 429 -8.26 -4.73 -13.65
CA SER A 429 -7.03 -4.61 -12.89
C SER A 429 -5.85 -5.21 -13.63
N LYS A 430 -4.67 -4.62 -13.47
CA LYS A 430 -3.40 -5.13 -13.99
C LYS A 430 -2.32 -5.11 -12.91
N ARG A 431 -1.55 -6.20 -12.81
CA ARG A 431 -0.45 -6.35 -11.85
C ARG A 431 0.77 -6.99 -12.47
N PHE A 432 1.94 -6.38 -12.29
CA PHE A 432 3.21 -6.99 -12.66
C PHE A 432 3.45 -8.28 -11.87
N GLY A 433 3.84 -9.33 -12.58
CA GLY A 433 4.16 -10.64 -12.01
C GLY A 433 5.64 -10.82 -11.78
N GLY A 434 6.48 -10.40 -12.73
CA GLY A 434 7.93 -10.48 -12.59
C GLY A 434 8.67 -10.59 -13.91
N ASN A 435 9.97 -10.81 -13.76
CA ASN A 435 10.90 -11.09 -14.84
C ASN A 435 11.42 -12.52 -14.68
N ILE A 436 11.42 -13.27 -15.78
CA ILE A 436 11.93 -14.64 -15.86
C ILE A 436 13.08 -14.64 -16.85
N LEU A 437 14.21 -15.18 -16.41
CA LEU A 437 15.43 -15.28 -17.20
C LEU A 437 15.64 -16.75 -17.54
N PHE A 438 15.65 -17.08 -18.82
CA PHE A 438 15.88 -18.45 -19.27
C PHE A 438 17.38 -18.74 -19.29
N SER A 439 17.81 -19.55 -18.33
CA SER A 439 19.22 -19.83 -18.12
C SER A 439 19.85 -20.59 -19.29
N ILE A 440 21.10 -20.23 -19.58
CA ILE A 440 21.90 -20.92 -20.58
C ILE A 440 22.51 -22.16 -19.93
N SER A 441 22.38 -23.32 -20.57
CA SER A 441 22.97 -24.55 -20.04
C SER A 441 24.50 -24.50 -20.13
N SER A 442 25.17 -25.07 -19.13
CA SER A 442 26.63 -25.29 -19.10
C SER A 442 27.50 -24.02 -19.10
N VAL A 443 26.96 -22.89 -18.63
CA VAL A 443 27.75 -21.70 -18.24
C VAL A 443 27.73 -21.53 -16.74
N ASN A 444 28.71 -20.80 -16.21
CA ASN A 444 28.82 -20.51 -14.78
C ASN A 444 29.25 -19.05 -14.57
N ASN A 445 28.99 -18.53 -13.39
CA ASN A 445 29.41 -17.19 -12.94
C ASN A 445 30.92 -17.14 -12.69
N HIS A 446 31.54 -18.31 -12.55
CA HIS A 446 32.95 -18.49 -12.30
C HIS A 446 33.50 -19.72 -13.03
N TYR A 447 34.82 -19.74 -13.24
CA TYR A 447 35.49 -20.90 -13.80
C TYR A 447 36.87 -21.10 -13.20
N PHE A 448 37.24 -22.36 -12.94
CA PHE A 448 38.57 -22.70 -12.48
C PHE A 448 39.45 -23.01 -13.69
N ILE A 449 40.38 -22.09 -13.98
CA ILE A 449 41.39 -22.31 -15.01
C ILE A 449 42.42 -23.27 -14.44
N ASP A 450 42.60 -24.41 -15.10
CA ASP A 450 43.70 -25.35 -14.88
C ASP A 450 44.30 -25.69 -16.24
N VAL A 451 45.36 -24.98 -16.61
CA VAL A 451 45.99 -25.11 -17.92
C VAL A 451 47.50 -25.20 -17.74
N ASN A 452 48.06 -26.33 -18.19
CA ASN A 452 49.48 -26.66 -18.11
C ASN A 452 50.00 -26.70 -16.66
N ARG A 453 50.55 -25.59 -16.18
CA ARG A 453 51.20 -25.46 -14.86
C ARG A 453 50.59 -24.33 -14.03
N PHE A 454 49.56 -23.66 -14.54
CA PHE A 454 48.96 -22.49 -13.90
C PHE A 454 47.49 -22.77 -13.59
N LYS A 455 47.10 -22.55 -12.34
CA LYS A 455 45.73 -22.80 -11.86
C LYS A 455 45.21 -21.64 -11.02
N PHE A 456 44.00 -21.16 -11.30
CA PHE A 456 43.35 -20.06 -10.57
C PHE A 456 41.86 -19.96 -10.92
N GLY A 457 41.05 -19.48 -9.98
CA GLY A 457 39.65 -19.14 -10.24
C GLY A 457 39.50 -17.79 -10.96
N VAL A 458 38.47 -17.68 -11.78
CA VAL A 458 38.00 -16.40 -12.36
C VAL A 458 36.49 -16.29 -12.20
N ASP A 459 35.96 -15.08 -12.10
CA ASP A 459 34.52 -14.82 -12.13
C ASP A 459 34.10 -13.89 -13.28
N ASN A 460 32.80 -13.71 -13.45
CA ASN A 460 32.18 -12.87 -14.47
C ASN A 460 32.29 -11.36 -14.18
N LYS A 461 32.89 -10.95 -13.06
CA LYS A 461 33.22 -9.55 -12.73
C LYS A 461 34.67 -9.21 -13.05
N GLY A 462 35.47 -10.23 -13.38
CA GLY A 462 36.89 -10.09 -13.69
C GLY A 462 37.81 -10.23 -12.47
N VAL A 463 37.33 -10.82 -11.37
CA VAL A 463 38.18 -11.25 -10.26
C VAL A 463 39.03 -12.42 -10.74
N LEU A 464 40.33 -12.37 -10.42
CA LEU A 464 41.28 -13.44 -10.67
C LEU A 464 41.82 -13.97 -9.32
N ALA A 465 41.99 -15.28 -9.21
CA ALA A 465 42.49 -16.03 -8.05
C ALA A 465 41.60 -16.03 -6.79
N ASP A 466 41.11 -14.87 -6.34
CA ASP A 466 40.30 -14.74 -5.12
C ASP A 466 38.83 -15.14 -5.36
N VAL A 467 38.65 -16.32 -5.94
CA VAL A 467 37.37 -16.92 -6.31
C VAL A 467 37.41 -18.38 -5.84
N GLU A 468 36.58 -18.72 -4.85
CA GLU A 468 36.48 -20.08 -4.33
C GLU A 468 35.60 -20.93 -5.25
N ILE A 469 36.13 -22.06 -5.73
CA ILE A 469 35.41 -22.98 -6.62
C ILE A 469 35.61 -24.39 -6.11
N ASN A 470 34.52 -25.08 -5.76
CA ASN A 470 34.53 -26.49 -5.30
C ASN A 470 35.50 -26.78 -4.14
N GLY A 471 35.72 -25.82 -3.23
CA GLY A 471 36.62 -25.97 -2.09
C GLY A 471 38.11 -25.84 -2.41
N GLU A 472 38.48 -25.47 -3.64
CA GLU A 472 39.85 -25.08 -3.98
C GLU A 472 40.22 -23.74 -3.30
N PRO A 473 41.43 -23.60 -2.76
CA PRO A 473 41.84 -22.40 -2.05
C PRO A 473 41.95 -21.19 -2.98
N VAL A 474 41.54 -20.02 -2.47
CA VAL A 474 41.53 -18.69 -3.11
C VAL A 474 42.93 -18.16 -3.44
N PHE A 475 43.66 -18.81 -4.33
CA PHE A 475 44.97 -18.36 -4.82
C PHE A 475 45.25 -18.88 -6.23
N GLY A 476 45.95 -18.08 -7.03
CA GLY A 476 46.57 -18.54 -8.27
C GLY A 476 47.92 -19.20 -7.97
N LYS A 477 48.11 -20.39 -8.52
CA LYS A 477 49.30 -21.22 -8.30
C LYS A 477 50.01 -21.54 -9.61
N PHE A 478 51.33 -21.56 -9.55
CA PHE A 478 52.19 -22.19 -10.55
C PHE A 478 52.80 -23.45 -9.93
N ASP A 479 52.46 -24.62 -10.46
CA ASP A 479 52.60 -25.91 -9.78
C ASP A 479 52.02 -25.85 -8.34
N GLU A 480 52.87 -25.94 -7.32
CA GLU A 480 52.50 -25.86 -5.89
C GLU A 480 52.74 -24.48 -5.27
N ALA A 481 53.41 -23.57 -5.98
CA ALA A 481 53.73 -22.25 -5.46
C ALA A 481 52.58 -21.27 -5.67
N VAL A 482 52.17 -20.56 -4.61
CA VAL A 482 51.24 -19.43 -4.72
C VAL A 482 51.97 -18.27 -5.39
N VAL A 483 51.42 -17.79 -6.50
CA VAL A 483 52.01 -16.72 -7.33
C VAL A 483 51.05 -15.56 -7.58
N LEU A 484 49.75 -15.74 -7.32
CA LEU A 484 48.74 -14.69 -7.39
C LEU A 484 47.81 -14.81 -6.18
N PHE A 485 47.72 -13.75 -5.37
CA PHE A 485 46.84 -13.74 -4.20
C PHE A 485 45.42 -13.35 -4.60
N SER A 486 45.28 -12.19 -5.23
CA SER A 486 44.08 -11.71 -5.90
C SER A 486 44.53 -10.89 -7.11
N GLY A 487 43.76 -10.93 -8.19
CA GLY A 487 44.00 -10.11 -9.37
C GLY A 487 42.70 -9.62 -9.98
N GLY A 488 42.85 -8.76 -10.98
CA GLY A 488 41.77 -8.17 -11.73
C GLY A 488 42.36 -7.09 -12.62
N PHE A 489 41.53 -6.19 -13.10
CA PHE A 489 41.97 -5.09 -13.95
C PHE A 489 41.52 -3.74 -13.38
N GLY A 490 42.29 -2.70 -13.67
CA GLY A 490 41.99 -1.33 -13.25
C GLY A 490 42.02 -0.41 -14.45
N LEU A 491 41.06 0.52 -14.49
CA LEU A 491 41.03 1.59 -15.49
C LEU A 491 41.08 2.93 -14.77
N SER A 492 41.75 3.89 -15.39
CA SER A 492 41.71 5.29 -14.96
C SER A 492 41.74 6.19 -16.17
N GLY A 493 41.21 7.40 -16.02
CA GLY A 493 41.13 8.36 -17.11
C GLY A 493 40.47 9.66 -16.67
N TYR A 494 40.20 10.51 -17.66
CA TYR A 494 39.45 11.74 -17.45
C TYR A 494 38.07 11.63 -18.09
N SER A 495 37.02 11.99 -17.34
CA SER A 495 35.65 12.13 -17.85
C SER A 495 35.16 13.53 -17.48
N ASN A 496 34.69 14.32 -18.46
CA ASN A 496 34.29 15.72 -18.26
C ASN A 496 35.34 16.61 -17.55
N GLY A 497 36.63 16.28 -17.72
CA GLY A 497 37.74 17.00 -17.06
C GLY A 497 38.05 16.54 -15.64
N GLU A 498 37.29 15.60 -15.08
CA GLU A 498 37.55 15.00 -13.78
C GLU A 498 38.31 13.68 -13.92
N LEU A 499 39.33 13.50 -13.08
CA LEU A 499 40.05 12.24 -12.97
C LEU A 499 39.17 11.21 -12.27
N TRP A 500 39.04 10.04 -12.87
CA TRP A 500 38.39 8.88 -12.25
C TRP A 500 39.28 7.64 -12.36
N ALA A 501 39.08 6.70 -11.45
CA ALA A 501 39.71 5.39 -11.48
C ALA A 501 38.74 4.36 -10.88
N ASN A 502 38.82 3.12 -11.36
CA ASN A 502 38.12 1.97 -10.81
C ASN A 502 38.99 0.72 -10.91
N GLY A 503 38.58 -0.36 -10.25
CA GLY A 503 39.28 -1.62 -10.42
C GLY A 503 38.60 -2.84 -9.80
N VAL A 504 39.26 -3.98 -10.00
CA VAL A 504 39.00 -5.23 -9.29
C VAL A 504 40.28 -5.67 -8.59
N MET A 505 40.31 -5.49 -7.27
CA MET A 505 41.40 -5.86 -6.35
C MET A 505 40.76 -6.30 -5.02
N THR A 506 40.12 -7.46 -5.01
CA THR A 506 39.29 -7.97 -3.91
C THR A 506 40.03 -8.05 -2.57
N ALA A 507 41.32 -8.40 -2.55
CA ALA A 507 42.13 -8.38 -1.33
C ALA A 507 42.26 -6.98 -0.69
N SER A 508 42.06 -5.92 -1.47
CA SER A 508 42.00 -4.53 -1.02
C SER A 508 40.57 -4.01 -0.84
N ARG A 509 39.56 -4.90 -0.97
CA ARG A 509 38.12 -4.58 -0.94
C ARG A 509 37.69 -3.59 -2.03
N ILE A 510 38.32 -3.69 -3.20
CA ILE A 510 37.96 -2.91 -4.39
C ILE A 510 37.32 -3.90 -5.39
N ASP A 511 36.05 -3.71 -5.69
CA ASP A 511 35.23 -4.56 -6.56
C ASP A 511 34.19 -3.70 -7.28
N ASP A 512 34.68 -2.83 -8.18
CA ASP A 512 33.86 -1.78 -8.80
C ASP A 512 33.07 -2.26 -10.04
N TYR A 513 33.30 -3.50 -10.51
CA TYR A 513 32.76 -4.01 -11.76
C TYR A 513 31.53 -4.89 -11.55
N GLN A 514 30.61 -4.81 -12.51
CA GLN A 514 29.45 -5.69 -12.60
C GLN A 514 29.63 -6.63 -13.81
N PRO A 515 29.01 -7.82 -13.80
CA PRO A 515 29.01 -8.71 -14.96
C PRO A 515 28.41 -8.06 -16.22
N GLY A 516 28.91 -8.47 -17.37
CA GLY A 516 28.35 -8.09 -18.67
C GLY A 516 29.06 -6.96 -19.41
N ILE A 517 28.44 -6.53 -20.50
CA ILE A 517 28.92 -5.43 -21.34
C ILE A 517 28.41 -4.09 -20.81
N VAL A 518 29.03 -2.99 -21.23
CA VAL A 518 28.59 -1.65 -20.82
C VAL A 518 27.14 -1.42 -21.26
N GLY A 519 26.25 -1.23 -20.30
CA GLY A 519 24.83 -0.94 -20.53
C GLY A 519 23.90 -2.16 -20.53
N SER A 520 24.41 -3.39 -20.35
CA SER A 520 23.55 -4.55 -20.09
C SER A 520 22.99 -4.51 -18.67
N ASP A 521 21.84 -5.15 -18.46
CA ASP A 521 21.35 -5.46 -17.12
C ASP A 521 22.37 -6.36 -16.41
N ILE A 522 22.58 -6.15 -15.11
CA ILE A 522 23.50 -6.97 -14.30
C ILE A 522 23.05 -8.44 -14.26
N ASP A 523 21.74 -8.66 -14.29
CA ASP A 523 21.11 -9.98 -14.18
C ASP A 523 20.87 -10.62 -15.56
N ASP A 524 21.32 -10.02 -16.66
CA ASP A 524 21.17 -10.59 -18.00
C ASP A 524 21.77 -12.02 -18.04
N PRO A 525 21.00 -13.05 -18.48
CA PRO A 525 21.46 -14.44 -18.50
C PRO A 525 22.68 -14.67 -19.41
N LEU A 526 23.00 -13.70 -20.28
CA LEU A 526 24.19 -13.71 -21.10
C LEU A 526 25.46 -13.36 -20.32
N ASN A 527 25.38 -12.71 -19.16
CA ASN A 527 26.53 -12.19 -18.40
C ASN A 527 27.27 -13.27 -17.59
N MET A 528 27.69 -14.32 -18.27
CA MET A 528 28.26 -15.54 -17.69
C MET A 528 29.68 -15.79 -18.21
N VAL A 529 30.40 -16.70 -17.57
CA VAL A 529 31.68 -17.22 -18.07
C VAL A 529 31.40 -18.36 -19.05
N TYR A 530 31.77 -18.13 -20.31
CA TYR A 530 31.69 -19.11 -21.39
C TYR A 530 33.01 -19.83 -21.56
N VAL A 531 32.96 -21.16 -21.56
CA VAL A 531 34.16 -22.02 -21.63
C VAL A 531 34.10 -22.87 -22.87
N LEU A 532 35.11 -22.72 -23.74
CA LEU A 532 35.28 -23.53 -24.94
C LEU A 532 36.69 -24.15 -24.90
N LYS A 533 36.78 -25.48 -24.88
CA LYS A 533 38.06 -26.20 -24.86
C LYS A 533 38.37 -26.79 -26.22
N SER A 534 39.66 -26.90 -26.55
CA SER A 534 40.13 -27.59 -27.75
C SER A 534 39.77 -29.09 -27.79
N SER A 535 39.46 -29.67 -26.63
CA SER A 535 39.00 -31.05 -26.48
C SER A 535 37.49 -31.23 -26.62
N ASP A 536 36.71 -30.15 -26.70
CA ASP A 536 35.26 -30.23 -26.79
C ASP A 536 34.85 -30.72 -28.18
N GLU A 537 33.81 -31.55 -28.25
CA GLU A 537 33.28 -32.05 -29.51
C GLU A 537 32.89 -30.88 -30.43
N PRO A 538 33.38 -30.82 -31.68
CA PRO A 538 32.98 -29.79 -32.63
C PRO A 538 31.47 -29.72 -32.78
N PHE A 539 30.90 -28.52 -32.71
CA PHE A 539 29.44 -28.30 -32.74
C PHE A 539 28.67 -28.96 -31.57
N GLY A 540 29.37 -29.34 -30.51
CA GLY A 540 28.78 -29.80 -29.25
C GLY A 540 28.16 -28.64 -28.43
N LEU A 541 27.70 -28.95 -27.22
CA LEU A 541 26.97 -27.99 -26.39
C LEU A 541 27.78 -26.71 -26.08
N SER A 542 29.09 -26.83 -25.75
CA SER A 542 29.92 -25.65 -25.48
C SER A 542 30.12 -24.75 -26.71
N TRP A 543 30.12 -25.32 -27.91
CA TRP A 543 30.18 -24.59 -29.18
C TRP A 543 28.88 -23.85 -29.46
N GLU A 544 27.75 -24.53 -29.28
CA GLU A 544 26.44 -23.91 -29.42
C GLU A 544 26.25 -22.77 -28.41
N THR A 545 26.72 -22.94 -27.19
CA THR A 545 26.67 -21.90 -26.15
C THR A 545 27.63 -20.74 -26.43
N TRP A 546 28.78 -20.98 -27.09
CA TRP A 546 29.76 -19.94 -27.44
C TRP A 546 29.18 -18.83 -28.32
N LYS A 547 28.14 -19.10 -29.12
CA LYS A 547 27.49 -18.06 -29.96
C LYS A 547 26.97 -16.87 -29.14
N HIS A 548 26.56 -17.11 -27.90
CA HIS A 548 26.12 -16.07 -26.97
C HIS A 548 27.28 -15.17 -26.55
N ALA A 549 28.45 -15.74 -26.24
CA ALA A 549 29.67 -14.98 -26.00
C ALA A 549 30.07 -14.14 -27.22
N VAL A 550 29.98 -14.71 -28.43
CA VAL A 550 30.26 -13.99 -29.68
C VAL A 550 29.28 -12.82 -29.88
N SER A 551 28.01 -13.01 -29.55
CA SER A 551 27.01 -11.93 -29.60
C SER A 551 27.34 -10.76 -28.65
N GLN A 552 28.07 -11.03 -27.57
CA GLN A 552 28.58 -10.02 -26.63
C GLN A 552 29.99 -9.50 -26.98
N GLY A 553 30.54 -9.87 -28.14
CA GLY A 553 31.81 -9.34 -28.65
C GLY A 553 33.02 -10.26 -28.48
N ALA A 554 32.84 -11.51 -28.03
CA ALA A 554 33.91 -12.50 -28.08
C ALA A 554 34.28 -12.85 -29.54
N LYS A 555 35.50 -13.36 -29.75
CA LYS A 555 35.94 -13.78 -31.08
C LYS A 555 35.14 -14.99 -31.55
N PHE A 556 34.67 -14.94 -32.80
CA PHE A 556 34.12 -16.11 -33.47
C PHE A 556 35.19 -17.20 -33.61
N TYR A 557 34.81 -18.44 -33.33
CA TYR A 557 35.66 -19.62 -33.46
C TYR A 557 34.89 -20.67 -34.27
N ASP A 558 35.36 -20.96 -35.49
CA ASP A 558 34.70 -21.86 -36.44
C ASP A 558 35.30 -23.27 -36.44
N GLY A 559 36.32 -23.51 -35.61
CA GLY A 559 37.01 -24.79 -35.49
C GLY A 559 37.96 -25.15 -36.60
N ASN A 560 38.16 -24.25 -37.56
CA ASN A 560 39.00 -24.52 -38.73
C ASN A 560 40.45 -24.05 -38.54
N GLY A 561 40.78 -23.48 -37.38
CA GLY A 561 42.12 -23.00 -37.03
C GLY A 561 42.36 -21.56 -37.43
#